data_AF-A0A7Y0X413-F1
#
_entry.id   AF-A0A7Y0X413-F1
#
_cell.length_a   1.000
_cell.length_b   1.000
_cell.length_c   1.000
_cell.angle_alpha   90.00
_cell.angle_beta   90.00
_cell.angle_gamma   90.00
#
_symmetry.space_group_name_H-M   'P 1'
#
loop_
_entity.id
_entity.type
_entity.pdbx_description
1 polymer ?
#
loop_
_entity_poly.entity_id
_entity_poly.type
_entity_poly.pdbx_seq_one_letter_code
_entity_poly.pdbx_strand_id
1 'polypeptide(L)' 'RDALRVKVEQFIGAAFRENTDYSRTVASPVLRFSFSRLGQELHVQFSEIESLEFDNADIINNLTVPRINSLGVTIENS' A
#
# COMPACT_ATOMS: atom_id res chain seq x y z
N ARG A 1 9.08 16.19 0.50
CA ARG A 1 7.88 15.42 0.92
C ARG A 1 7.19 14.77 -0.28
N ASP A 2 7.11 15.42 -1.45
CA ASP A 2 6.63 14.78 -2.69
C ASP A 2 7.36 13.48 -3.04
N ALA A 3 8.68 13.44 -2.82
CA ALA A 3 9.46 12.22 -3.02
C ALA A 3 8.99 11.05 -2.12
N LEU A 4 8.64 11.32 -0.85
CA LEU A 4 8.12 10.28 0.04
C LEU A 4 6.74 9.82 -0.41
N ARG A 5 5.86 10.77 -0.75
CA ARG A 5 4.53 10.48 -1.30
C ARG A 5 4.63 9.57 -2.53
N VAL A 6 5.45 9.93 -3.52
CA VAL A 6 5.64 9.14 -4.74
C VAL A 6 6.18 7.75 -4.42
N LYS A 7 7.14 7.63 -3.50
CA LYS A 7 7.67 6.32 -3.07
C LYS A 7 6.59 5.47 -2.40
N VAL A 8 5.73 6.06 -1.56
CA VAL A 8 4.59 5.37 -0.95
C VAL A 8 3.57 4.96 -2.00
N GLU A 9 3.25 5.82 -2.97
CA GLU A 9 2.35 5.50 -4.08
C GLU A 9 2.90 4.34 -4.92
N GLN A 10 4.18 4.41 -5.29
CA GLN A 10 4.86 3.32 -5.97
C GLN A 10 4.87 2.06 -5.11
N PHE A 11 4.99 2.20 -3.78
CA PHE A 11 4.98 1.07 -2.86
C PHE A 11 3.60 0.39 -2.81
N ILE A 12 2.53 1.16 -2.72
CA ILE A 12 1.20 0.58 -2.78
C ILE A 12 0.99 -0.04 -4.18
N GLY A 13 1.48 0.63 -5.23
CA GLY A 13 1.45 0.16 -6.62
C GLY A 13 1.88 -1.30 -6.82
N ALA A 14 3.07 -1.72 -6.42
CA ALA A 14 3.45 -3.14 -6.61
C ALA A 14 2.83 -4.11 -5.59
N ALA A 15 2.25 -3.67 -4.47
CA ALA A 15 1.39 -4.55 -3.69
C ALA A 15 0.18 -5.00 -4.55
N PHE A 16 -0.24 -4.17 -5.50
CA PHE A 16 -1.29 -4.46 -6.48
C PHE A 16 -0.76 -4.78 -7.89
N ARG A 17 0.56 -4.97 -8.05
CA ARG A 17 1.25 -5.30 -9.32
C ARG A 17 1.20 -4.22 -10.42
N GLU A 18 1.10 -2.95 -10.04
CA GLU A 18 1.23 -1.82 -10.99
C GLU A 18 2.69 -1.54 -11.39
N ASN A 19 3.65 -1.99 -10.59
CA ASN A 19 5.08 -1.98 -10.89
C ASN A 19 5.78 -3.20 -10.26
N THR A 20 7.11 -3.24 -10.27
CA THR A 20 7.92 -4.28 -9.60
C THR A 20 9.07 -3.70 -8.77
N ASP A 21 9.00 -2.41 -8.43
CA ASP A 21 10.16 -1.65 -7.91
C ASP A 21 10.48 -1.94 -6.44
N TYR A 22 9.67 -2.77 -5.78
CA TYR A 22 9.75 -3.05 -4.36
C TYR A 22 9.29 -4.48 -4.05
N SER A 23 9.91 -5.08 -3.03
CA SER A 23 9.49 -6.36 -2.46
C SER A 23 8.54 -6.10 -1.28
N ARG A 24 7.29 -6.55 -1.41
CA ARG A 24 6.23 -6.39 -0.38
C ARG A 24 5.17 -7.47 -0.54
N THR A 25 4.27 -7.56 0.42
CA THR A 25 3.13 -8.49 0.31
C THR A 25 2.25 -8.08 -0.85
N VAL A 26 2.03 -9.02 -1.77
CA VAL A 26 1.23 -8.77 -2.96
C VAL A 26 -0.21 -9.24 -2.74
N ALA A 27 -1.18 -8.41 -3.10
CA ALA A 27 -2.60 -8.72 -3.04
C ALA A 27 -2.91 -9.97 -3.86
N SER A 28 -3.37 -11.02 -3.20
CA SER A 28 -3.60 -12.32 -3.84
C SER A 28 -5.10 -12.60 -4.00
N PRO A 29 -5.57 -13.17 -5.12
CA PRO A 29 -6.97 -13.49 -5.35
C PRO A 29 -7.59 -14.42 -4.30
N VAL A 30 -6.76 -15.22 -3.61
CA VAL A 30 -7.19 -16.28 -2.71
C VAL A 30 -7.02 -15.93 -1.23
N LEU A 31 -6.28 -14.88 -0.92
CA LEU A 31 -5.99 -14.46 0.46
C LEU A 31 -6.55 -13.06 0.72
N ARG A 32 -6.95 -12.83 1.97
CA ARG A 32 -7.27 -11.49 2.45
C ARG A 32 -6.02 -10.61 2.35
N PHE A 33 -6.16 -9.45 1.74
CA PHE A 33 -5.12 -8.43 1.76
C PHE A 33 -5.34 -7.52 2.98
N SER A 34 -4.36 -7.48 3.87
CA SER A 34 -4.47 -6.75 5.13
C SER A 34 -3.79 -5.40 5.07
N PHE A 35 -4.55 -4.34 5.34
CA PHE A 35 -4.01 -2.97 5.40
C PHE A 35 -3.12 -2.76 6.62
N SER A 36 -3.39 -3.45 7.74
CA SER A 36 -2.49 -3.42 8.90
C SER A 36 -1.10 -3.96 8.55
N ARG A 37 -1.04 -5.04 7.77
CA ARG A 37 0.24 -5.59 7.29
C ARG A 37 0.92 -4.67 6.28
N LEU A 38 0.16 -4.09 5.35
CA LEU A 38 0.69 -3.08 4.42
C LEU A 38 1.29 -1.88 5.17
N GLY A 39 0.62 -1.39 6.21
CA GLY A 39 1.12 -0.31 7.07
C GLY A 39 2.44 -0.67 7.76
N GLN A 40 2.56 -1.88 8.32
CA GLN A 40 3.82 -2.35 8.90
C GLN A 40 4.96 -2.40 7.88
N GLU A 41 4.69 -2.90 6.67
CA GLU A 41 5.69 -2.97 5.59
C GLU A 41 6.12 -1.57 5.13
N LEU A 42 5.18 -0.61 5.07
CA LEU A 42 5.47 0.79 4.76
C LEU A 42 6.36 1.45 5.83
N HIS A 43 6.08 1.25 7.12
CA HIS A 43 6.93 1.77 8.20
C HIS A 43 8.33 1.16 8.18
N VAL A 44 8.45 -0.14 7.88
CA VAL A 44 9.76 -0.80 7.74
C VAL A 44 10.53 -0.25 6.55
N GLN A 45 9.84 0.00 5.43
CA GLN A 45 10.47 0.48 4.20
C GLN A 45 10.85 1.96 4.25
N PHE A 46 10.05 2.79 4.93
CA PHE A 46 10.18 4.24 4.97
C PHE A 46 10.17 4.73 6.41
N SER A 47 11.36 4.88 6.99
CA SER A 47 11.54 5.36 8.37
C SER A 47 11.06 6.80 8.60
N GLU A 48 10.80 7.56 7.53
CA GLU A 48 10.24 8.91 7.58
C GLU A 48 8.74 8.92 7.97
N ILE A 49 8.07 7.75 7.93
CA ILE A 49 6.66 7.62 8.25
C ILE A 49 6.49 7.38 9.74
N GLU A 50 5.93 8.37 10.45
CA GLU A 50 5.62 8.27 11.88
C GLU A 50 4.26 7.62 12.16
N SER A 51 3.27 7.89 11.31
CA SER A 51 1.90 7.35 11.41
C SER A 51 1.29 7.15 10.02
N LEU A 52 0.35 6.21 9.92
CA LEU A 52 -0.42 5.91 8.72
C LEU A 52 -1.88 5.67 9.09
N GLU A 53 -2.78 6.18 8.26
CA GLU A 53 -4.20 5.88 8.32
C GLU A 53 -4.66 5.43 6.93
N PHE A 54 -5.60 4.48 6.91
CA PHE A 54 -6.20 3.96 5.68
C PHE A 54 -7.71 4.10 5.77
N ASP A 55 -8.32 4.67 4.74
CA ASP A 55 -9.78 4.77 4.62
C ASP A 55 -10.43 3.41 4.32
N ASN A 56 -9.63 2.44 3.84
CA ASN A 56 -10.10 1.14 3.38
C ASN A 56 -9.95 0.06 4.46
N ALA A 57 -10.98 -0.79 4.59
CA ALA A 57 -10.86 -2.05 5.30
C ALA A 57 -10.07 -3.10 4.49
N ASP A 58 -9.66 -4.18 5.16
CA ASP A 58 -9.03 -5.35 4.52
C ASP A 58 -9.84 -5.86 3.31
N ILE A 59 -9.14 -6.20 2.22
CA ILE A 59 -9.77 -6.66 0.99
C ILE A 59 -9.90 -8.18 1.01
N ILE A 60 -11.14 -8.69 0.90
CA ILE A 60 -11.43 -10.10 0.69
C ILE A 60 -11.59 -10.32 -0.81
N ASN A 61 -10.59 -10.94 -1.42
CA ASN A 61 -10.58 -11.12 -2.87
C ASN A 61 -11.47 -12.32 -3.23
N ASN A 62 -12.51 -12.05 -4.01
CA ASN A 62 -13.47 -13.06 -4.44
C ASN A 62 -12.95 -13.81 -5.68
N LEU A 63 -11.71 -14.35 -5.58
CA LEU A 63 -10.96 -15.02 -6.66
C LEU A 63 -10.58 -14.13 -7.86
N THR A 64 -10.71 -12.82 -7.72
CA THR A 64 -10.28 -11.85 -8.75
C THR A 64 -8.94 -11.23 -8.35
N VAL A 65 -8.06 -11.02 -9.34
CA VAL A 65 -6.78 -10.31 -9.12
C VAL A 65 -7.07 -8.85 -8.79
N PRO A 66 -6.68 -8.35 -7.60
CA PRO A 66 -6.98 -6.97 -7.22
C PRO A 66 -6.17 -5.99 -8.06
N ARG A 67 -6.80 -4.88 -8.44
CA ARG A 67 -6.18 -3.77 -9.17
C ARG A 67 -6.55 -2.45 -8.52
N ILE A 68 -5.68 -1.46 -8.67
CA ILE A 68 -5.93 -0.11 -8.16
C ILE A 68 -6.77 0.64 -9.19
N ASN A 69 -7.99 1.02 -8.80
CA ASN A 69 -8.81 1.93 -9.61
C ASN A 69 -8.43 3.40 -9.36
N SER A 70 -8.13 3.74 -8.11
CA SER A 70 -7.69 5.06 -7.68
C SER A 70 -6.81 4.91 -6.45
N LEU A 71 -5.76 5.73 -6.36
CA LEU A 71 -4.87 5.82 -5.20
C LEU A 71 -4.63 7.30 -4.88
N GLY A 72 -5.07 7.71 -3.69
CA GLY A 72 -4.74 9.01 -3.12
C GLY A 72 -3.83 8.82 -1.93
N VAL A 73 -2.68 9.50 -1.92
CA VAL A 73 -1.79 9.57 -0.77
C VAL A 73 -1.65 11.03 -0.38
N THR A 74 -2.02 11.35 0.86
CA THR A 74 -1.87 12.70 1.43
C THR A 74 -0.85 12.63 2.54
N ILE A 75 0.02 13.65 2.64
CA ILE A 75 0.94 13.81 3.75
C ILE A 75 0.40 14.93 4.63
N GLU A 76 -0.12 14.55 5.78
CA GLU A 76 -0.51 15.49 6.82
C GLU A 76 0.74 16.01 7.54
N ASN A 77 0.73 17.29 7.88
CA ASN A 77 1.78 17.89 8.71
C ASN A 77 1.19 18.13 10.09
N SER A 78 1.73 17.42 11.08
CA SER A 78 1.54 17.70 12.50
C SER A 78 2.18 19.02 12.90
#